data_AF-A0AA37BHX3-F1
#
_entry.id   AF-A0AA37BHX3-F1
#
_cell.length_a   1.000
_cell.length_b   1.000
_cell.length_c   1.000
_cell.angle_alpha   90.00
_cell.angle_beta   90.00
_cell.angle_gamma   90.00
#
_symmetry.space_group_name_H-M   'P 1'
#
loop_
_entity.id
_entity.type
_entity.pdbx_description
1 polymer ?
#
loop_
_entity_poly.entity_id
_entity_poly.type
_entity_poly.pdbx_seq_one_letter_code
_entity_poly.pdbx_strand_id
1 'polypeptide(L)'
;MDAFTPGTSGPAPDEVRDEAAGEAPDEAVGSMMRALHERGLARDVAAVAGVSESYGFRELERLGRLHTGDFSLAELMMRLEFVDLIADEDFEACGADTGRIREIRLFATAWVEDIKLRRAEEGDADYDFDVPGID
;
A
#
# COMPACT_ATOMS: atom_id res chain seq x y z
N MET A 1 -30.84 6.88 61.08
CA MET A 1 -29.42 7.21 61.22
C MET A 1 -28.66 5.91 61.36
N ASP A 2 -27.86 5.40 60.44
CA ASP A 2 -27.58 5.62 59.02
C ASP A 2 -27.03 4.27 58.57
N ALA A 3 -27.60 3.67 57.53
CA ALA A 3 -27.08 2.45 56.92
C ALA A 3 -27.25 2.59 55.41
N PHE A 4 -26.25 3.21 54.77
CA PHE A 4 -26.16 3.29 53.32
C PHE A 4 -24.93 2.47 52.91
N THR A 5 -25.22 1.35 52.23
CA THR A 5 -24.23 0.45 51.64
C THR A 5 -23.33 1.20 50.64
N PRO A 6 -22.02 0.91 50.56
CA PRO A 6 -21.18 1.46 49.51
C PRO A 6 -21.58 0.83 48.17
N GLY A 7 -22.11 1.66 47.29
CA GLY A 7 -22.33 1.34 45.88
C GLY A 7 -20.99 1.06 45.20
N THR A 8 -20.97 -0.05 44.47
CA THR A 8 -19.95 -0.47 43.51
C THR A 8 -19.56 0.69 42.59
N SER A 9 -18.36 1.25 42.78
CA SER A 9 -17.72 2.13 41.80
C SER A 9 -17.23 1.26 40.65
N GLY A 10 -18.12 0.97 39.70
CA GLY A 10 -17.71 0.49 38.38
C GLY A 10 -16.96 1.63 37.64
N PRO A 11 -15.89 1.34 36.89
CA PRO A 11 -15.22 2.36 36.10
C PRO A 11 -16.18 2.94 35.04
N ALA A 12 -16.05 4.24 34.78
CA ALA A 12 -16.87 4.98 33.83
C ALA A 12 -16.66 4.47 32.39
N PRO A 13 -17.71 4.43 31.55
CA PRO A 13 -17.64 3.92 30.17
C PRO A 13 -17.09 4.93 29.14
N ASP A 14 -16.29 5.93 29.54
CA ASP A 14 -15.84 7.01 28.65
C ASP A 14 -14.30 7.01 28.43
N GLU A 15 -13.66 5.83 28.45
CA GLU A 15 -12.22 5.68 28.12
C GLU A 15 -11.97 4.65 27.00
N VAL A 16 -12.95 4.42 26.11
CA VAL A 16 -12.78 3.51 24.95
C VAL A 16 -13.22 4.17 23.64
N ARG A 17 -13.10 5.49 23.53
CA ARG A 17 -13.63 6.23 22.39
C ARG A 17 -12.58 7.15 21.76
N ASP A 18 -11.48 6.55 21.27
CA ASP A 18 -10.69 7.15 20.17
C ASP A 18 -9.74 6.18 19.40
N GLU A 19 -9.51 4.93 19.85
CA GLU A 19 -8.55 4.03 19.16
C GLU A 19 -9.14 3.17 18.03
N ALA A 20 -10.46 3.15 17.81
CA ALA A 20 -11.10 2.29 16.79
C ALA A 20 -11.33 2.97 15.42
N ALA A 21 -11.10 4.28 15.30
CA ALA A 21 -11.36 5.02 14.06
C ALA A 21 -10.18 5.02 13.07
N GLY A 22 -8.96 4.75 13.56
CA GLY A 22 -7.74 4.63 12.74
C GLY A 22 -7.50 3.24 12.15
N GLU A 23 -8.09 2.19 12.73
CA GLU A 23 -7.87 0.80 12.31
C GLU A 23 -8.63 0.44 11.02
N ALA A 24 -9.88 0.90 10.86
CA ALA A 24 -10.70 0.62 9.69
C ALA A 24 -10.12 1.10 8.34
N PRO A 25 -9.58 2.34 8.20
CA PRO A 25 -8.96 2.76 6.94
C PRO A 25 -7.67 1.98 6.64
N ASP A 26 -6.85 1.68 7.66
CA ASP A 26 -5.61 0.92 7.51
C ASP A 26 -5.87 -0.54 7.13
N GLU A 27 -6.93 -1.17 7.69
CA GLU A 27 -7.40 -2.49 7.27
C GLU A 27 -7.87 -2.51 5.81
N ALA A 28 -8.62 -1.50 5.41
CA ALA A 28 -9.08 -1.37 4.03
C ALA A 28 -7.90 -1.24 3.05
N VAL A 29 -6.92 -0.38 3.37
CA VAL A 29 -5.71 -0.19 2.57
C VAL A 29 -4.84 -1.45 2.56
N GLY A 30 -4.72 -2.13 3.70
CA GLY A 30 -4.04 -3.43 3.80
C GLY A 30 -4.65 -4.49 2.89
N SER A 31 -5.98 -4.54 2.81
CA SER A 31 -6.71 -5.41 1.88
C SER A 31 -6.47 -5.04 0.41
N MET A 32 -6.42 -3.74 0.08
CA MET A 32 -6.03 -3.27 -1.27
C MET A 32 -4.61 -3.68 -1.62
N MET A 33 -3.67 -3.54 -0.68
CA MET A 33 -2.28 -3.95 -0.86
C MET A 33 -2.12 -5.45 -1.07
N ARG A 34 -2.89 -6.26 -0.34
CA ARG A 34 -2.96 -7.70 -0.57
C ARG A 34 -3.46 -8.02 -1.98
N ALA A 35 -4.55 -7.38 -2.41
CA ALA A 35 -5.10 -7.55 -3.75
C ALA A 35 -4.10 -7.17 -4.85
N LEU A 36 -3.39 -6.06 -4.69
CA LEU A 36 -2.34 -5.61 -5.59
C LEU A 36 -1.20 -6.62 -5.67
N HIS A 37 -0.71 -7.10 -4.51
CA HIS A 37 0.36 -8.10 -4.44
C HIS A 37 -0.03 -9.44 -5.08
N GLU A 38 -1.21 -9.97 -4.74
CA GLU A 38 -1.67 -11.27 -5.24
C GLU A 38 -1.97 -11.23 -6.76
N ARG A 39 -2.64 -10.17 -7.25
CA ARG A 39 -3.21 -10.16 -8.61
C ARG A 39 -2.62 -9.14 -9.56
N GLY A 40 -2.28 -7.94 -9.09
CA GLY A 40 -1.71 -6.88 -9.92
C GLY A 40 -2.62 -6.36 -11.04
N LEU A 41 -3.95 -6.38 -10.87
CA LEU A 41 -4.89 -5.96 -11.92
C LEU A 41 -5.09 -4.45 -11.95
N ALA A 42 -5.59 -3.92 -13.08
CA ALA A 42 -5.88 -2.49 -13.27
C ALA A 42 -6.63 -1.85 -12.08
N ARG A 43 -7.72 -2.51 -11.63
CA ARG A 43 -8.51 -2.07 -10.47
C ARG A 43 -7.73 -2.03 -9.16
N ASP A 44 -6.82 -2.96 -8.97
CA ASP A 44 -6.07 -3.13 -7.72
C ASP A 44 -5.03 -2.01 -7.62
N VAL A 45 -4.34 -1.71 -8.73
CA VAL A 45 -3.40 -0.59 -8.85
C VAL A 45 -4.15 0.75 -8.71
N ALA A 46 -5.29 0.90 -9.40
CA ALA A 46 -6.09 2.12 -9.37
C ALA A 46 -6.62 2.44 -7.96
N ALA A 47 -7.04 1.42 -7.19
CA ALA A 47 -7.49 1.57 -5.82
C ALA A 47 -6.35 2.08 -4.91
N VAL A 48 -5.16 1.47 -4.99
CA VAL A 48 -4.00 1.89 -4.19
C VAL A 48 -3.51 3.29 -4.59
N ALA A 49 -3.48 3.60 -5.90
CA ALA A 49 -3.17 4.94 -6.36
C ALA A 49 -4.19 5.99 -5.87
N GLY A 50 -5.43 5.59 -5.54
CA GLY A 50 -6.47 6.46 -4.99
C GLY A 50 -6.21 6.92 -3.55
N VAL A 51 -5.40 6.18 -2.79
CA VAL A 51 -5.04 6.52 -1.40
C VAL A 51 -3.62 7.09 -1.27
N SER A 52 -2.93 7.29 -2.39
CA SER A 52 -1.53 7.73 -2.44
C SER A 52 -1.27 9.12 -1.87
N GLU A 53 -2.28 10.00 -1.84
CA GLU A 53 -2.16 11.32 -1.20
C GLU A 53 -2.10 11.24 0.33
N SER A 54 -2.67 10.18 0.91
CA SER A 54 -2.73 9.96 2.36
C SER A 54 -1.66 9.00 2.86
N TYR A 55 -1.18 8.08 2.01
CA TYR A 55 -0.24 7.03 2.36
C TYR A 55 0.99 7.05 1.46
N GLY A 56 2.17 7.20 2.07
CA GLY A 56 3.44 7.06 1.36
C GLY A 56 3.77 5.60 1.04
N PHE A 57 4.68 5.38 0.07
CA PHE A 57 5.09 4.05 -0.38
C PHE A 57 5.52 3.11 0.75
N ARG A 58 6.33 3.61 1.69
CA ARG A 58 6.80 2.84 2.85
C ARG A 58 5.66 2.37 3.76
N GLU A 59 4.63 3.18 3.88
CA GLU A 59 3.47 2.86 4.71
C GLU A 59 2.56 1.84 4.01
N LEU A 60 2.34 2.01 2.70
CA LEU A 60 1.65 1.00 1.89
C LEU A 60 2.35 -0.36 1.94
N GLU A 61 3.68 -0.39 1.85
CA GLU A 61 4.47 -1.62 2.04
C GLU A 61 4.29 -2.23 3.44
N ARG A 62 4.25 -1.39 4.50
CA ARG A 62 4.01 -1.84 5.88
C ARG A 62 2.64 -2.49 6.01
N LEU A 63 1.60 -1.83 5.52
CA LEU A 63 0.22 -2.33 5.54
C LEU A 63 0.08 -3.62 4.72
N GLY A 64 0.76 -3.72 3.58
CA GLY A 64 0.83 -4.94 2.77
C GLY A 64 1.44 -6.11 3.53
N ARG A 65 2.56 -5.90 4.23
CA ARG A 65 3.20 -6.92 5.08
C ARG A 65 2.32 -7.40 6.24
N LEU A 66 1.49 -6.51 6.80
CA LEU A 66 0.57 -6.87 7.87
C LEU A 66 -0.60 -7.73 7.38
N HIS A 67 -1.05 -7.53 6.14
CA HIS A 67 -2.24 -8.17 5.59
C HIS A 67 -1.95 -9.35 4.64
N THR A 68 -0.70 -9.53 4.23
CA THR A 68 -0.26 -10.59 3.31
C THR A 68 0.89 -11.35 3.95
N GLY A 69 0.64 -12.60 4.37
CA GLY A 69 1.63 -13.38 5.14
C GLY A 69 2.92 -13.69 4.38
N ASP A 70 2.85 -13.73 3.04
CA ASP A 70 3.93 -14.00 2.10
C ASP A 70 4.35 -12.74 1.31
N PHE A 71 4.09 -11.55 1.84
CA PHE A 71 4.42 -10.30 1.16
C PHE A 71 5.90 -10.22 0.76
N SER A 72 6.13 -9.98 -0.54
CA SER A 72 7.45 -9.83 -1.13
C SER A 72 7.58 -8.47 -1.83
N LEU A 73 8.61 -7.71 -1.45
CA LEU A 73 8.90 -6.45 -2.11
C LEU A 73 9.37 -6.65 -3.57
N ALA A 74 10.01 -7.78 -3.87
CA ALA A 74 10.41 -8.14 -5.24
C ALA A 74 9.18 -8.46 -6.10
N GLU A 75 8.20 -9.18 -5.56
CA GLU A 75 6.98 -9.52 -6.29
C GLU A 75 6.09 -8.30 -6.49
N LEU A 76 5.96 -7.43 -5.48
CA LEU A 76 5.31 -6.14 -5.65
C LEU A 76 5.97 -5.30 -6.74
N MET A 77 7.30 -5.18 -6.73
CA MET A 77 8.05 -4.44 -7.76
C MET A 77 7.74 -4.99 -9.16
N MET A 78 7.76 -6.32 -9.34
CA MET A 78 7.39 -6.95 -10.60
C MET A 78 5.98 -6.49 -11.01
N ARG A 79 4.97 -6.61 -10.15
CA ARG A 79 3.59 -6.19 -10.51
C ARG A 79 3.51 -4.72 -10.89
N LEU A 80 4.25 -3.85 -10.21
CA LEU A 80 4.29 -2.42 -10.52
C LEU A 80 4.95 -2.13 -11.88
N GLU A 81 6.01 -2.86 -12.25
CA GLU A 81 6.66 -2.73 -13.57
C GLU A 81 5.73 -3.17 -14.71
N PHE A 82 4.84 -4.14 -14.47
CA PHE A 82 3.87 -4.58 -15.46
C PHE A 82 2.68 -3.60 -15.66
N VAL A 83 2.53 -2.57 -14.82
CA VAL A 83 1.40 -1.61 -14.91
C VAL A 83 1.36 -0.87 -16.25
N ASP A 84 2.52 -0.53 -16.81
CA ASP A 84 2.59 0.16 -18.11
C ASP A 84 2.13 -0.73 -19.28
N LEU A 85 2.15 -2.05 -19.10
CA LEU A 85 1.71 -3.04 -20.09
C LEU A 85 0.21 -3.35 -20.01
N ILE A 86 -0.47 -2.89 -18.97
CA ILE A 86 -1.93 -3.04 -18.84
C ILE A 86 -2.61 -2.09 -19.84
N ALA A 87 -3.56 -2.63 -20.60
CA ALA A 87 -4.29 -1.89 -21.62
C ALA A 87 -5.13 -0.76 -21.00
N ASP A 88 -5.23 0.37 -21.71
CA ASP A 88 -6.00 1.54 -21.24
C ASP A 88 -7.47 1.14 -21.01
N GLU A 89 -8.02 0.24 -21.85
CA GLU A 89 -9.39 -0.26 -21.75
C GLU A 89 -9.67 -1.00 -20.44
N ASP A 90 -8.67 -1.68 -19.85
CA ASP A 90 -8.81 -2.36 -18.57
C ASP A 90 -8.93 -1.35 -17.41
N PHE A 91 -8.25 -0.20 -17.51
CA PHE A 91 -8.41 0.90 -16.57
C PHE A 91 -9.72 1.66 -16.78
N GLU A 92 -10.11 1.87 -18.04
CA GLU A 92 -11.40 2.50 -18.38
C GLU A 92 -12.58 1.66 -17.88
N ALA A 93 -12.49 0.33 -17.95
CA ALA A 93 -13.48 -0.59 -17.37
C ALA A 93 -13.62 -0.43 -15.84
N CYS A 94 -12.59 0.11 -15.18
CA CYS A 94 -12.60 0.46 -13.76
C CYS A 94 -13.08 1.91 -13.49
N GLY A 95 -13.42 2.66 -14.55
CA GLY A 95 -13.89 4.05 -14.46
C GLY A 95 -12.77 5.10 -14.47
N ALA A 96 -11.52 4.74 -14.78
CA ALA A 96 -10.44 5.69 -14.92
C ALA A 96 -10.49 6.35 -16.30
N ASP A 97 -10.44 7.69 -16.36
CA ASP A 97 -10.23 8.41 -17.62
C ASP A 97 -8.75 8.45 -18.01
N THR A 98 -8.46 8.91 -19.23
CA THR A 98 -7.09 8.99 -19.77
C THR A 98 -6.13 9.80 -18.88
N GLY A 99 -6.62 10.82 -18.17
CA GLY A 99 -5.80 11.59 -17.22
C GLY A 99 -5.45 10.74 -16.01
N ARG A 100 -6.46 10.09 -15.43
CA ARG A 100 -6.28 9.20 -14.28
C ARG A 100 -5.39 8.00 -14.61
N ILE A 101 -5.47 7.44 -15.81
CA ILE A 101 -4.59 6.36 -16.27
C ILE A 101 -3.12 6.80 -16.25
N ARG A 102 -2.81 8.00 -16.73
CA ARG A 102 -1.45 8.53 -16.69
C ARG A 102 -0.94 8.72 -15.26
N GLU A 103 -1.79 9.22 -14.36
CA GLU A 103 -1.44 9.36 -12.95
C GLU A 103 -1.15 8.01 -12.30
N ILE A 104 -1.96 6.99 -12.59
CA ILE A 104 -1.76 5.62 -12.09
C ILE A 104 -0.41 5.05 -12.57
N ARG A 105 -0.10 5.21 -13.87
CA ARG A 105 1.18 4.75 -14.42
C ARG A 105 2.35 5.50 -13.81
N LEU A 106 2.26 6.82 -13.69
CA LEU A 106 3.30 7.63 -13.05
C LEU A 106 3.50 7.24 -11.58
N PHE A 107 2.42 6.98 -10.85
CA PHE A 107 2.46 6.49 -9.47
C PHE A 107 3.20 5.15 -9.39
N ALA A 108 2.88 4.19 -10.26
CA ALA A 108 3.55 2.89 -10.28
C ALA A 108 5.05 3.02 -10.61
N THR A 109 5.40 3.82 -11.63
CA THR A 109 6.80 4.08 -11.98
C THR A 109 7.55 4.73 -10.82
N ALA A 110 6.98 5.77 -10.19
CA ALA A 110 7.62 6.45 -9.06
C ALA A 110 7.89 5.50 -7.89
N TRP A 111 6.98 4.56 -7.64
CA TRP A 111 7.17 3.55 -6.60
C TRP A 111 8.26 2.53 -6.95
N VAL A 112 8.30 2.04 -8.20
CA VAL A 112 9.39 1.16 -8.65
C VAL A 112 10.75 1.84 -8.47
N GLU A 113 10.87 3.09 -8.90
CA GLU A 113 12.12 3.85 -8.80
C GLU A 113 12.51 4.10 -7.33
N ASP A 114 11.55 4.41 -6.45
CA ASP A 114 11.80 4.50 -5.00
C ASP A 114 12.36 3.18 -4.44
N ILE A 115 11.78 2.03 -4.81
CA ILE A 115 12.30 0.75 -4.34
C ILE A 115 13.70 0.47 -4.91
N LYS A 116 13.94 0.73 -6.19
CA LYS A 116 15.27 0.55 -6.84
C LYS A 116 16.34 1.42 -6.19
N LEU A 117 16.02 2.69 -5.93
CA LEU A 117 16.92 3.62 -5.26
C LEU A 117 17.32 3.08 -3.88
N ARG A 118 16.34 2.64 -3.09
CA ARG A 118 16.59 2.13 -1.73
C ARG A 118 17.41 0.86 -1.74
N ARG A 119 17.19 -0.05 -2.69
CA ARG A 119 18.04 -1.24 -2.87
C ARG A 119 19.48 -0.87 -3.22
N ALA A 120 19.68 0.11 -4.10
CA ALA A 120 21.02 0.59 -4.45
C ALA A 120 21.74 1.24 -3.24
N GLU A 121 21.01 2.01 -2.43
CA GLU A 121 21.54 2.61 -1.20
C GLU A 121 21.90 1.55 -0.13
N GLU A 122 21.10 0.47 -0.04
CA GLU A 122 21.30 -0.64 0.89
C GLU A 122 22.41 -1.62 0.43
N GLY A 123 22.97 -1.43 -0.77
CA GLY A 123 24.02 -2.29 -1.34
C GLY A 123 23.49 -3.59 -1.96
N ASP A 124 22.17 -3.72 -2.11
CA ASP A 124 21.44 -4.82 -2.76
C ASP A 124 21.12 -4.47 -4.23
N ALA A 125 22.01 -3.74 -4.88
CA ALA A 125 21.98 -3.59 -6.32
C ALA A 125 22.75 -4.76 -6.92
N ASP A 126 22.04 -5.82 -7.30
CA ASP A 126 22.48 -6.66 -8.42
C ASP A 126 22.51 -5.73 -9.65
N TYR A 127 23.62 -5.03 -9.81
CA TYR A 127 23.97 -4.27 -10.99
C TYR A 127 24.21 -5.27 -12.12
N ASP A 128 23.15 -5.78 -12.75
CA ASP A 128 23.23 -6.29 -14.12
C ASP A 128 23.23 -5.10 -15.10
N PHE A 129 24.10 -4.13 -14.85
CA PHE A 129 24.59 -3.29 -15.93
C PHE A 129 25.79 -4.05 -16.47
N ASP A 130 25.54 -4.86 -17.49
CA ASP A 130 26.56 -5.37 -18.38
C ASP A 130 27.24 -4.13 -18.99
N VAL A 131 28.24 -3.57 -18.30
CA VAL A 131 29.05 -2.47 -18.83
C VAL A 131 29.83 -3.12 -19.97
N PRO A 132 29.56 -2.82 -21.26
CA PRO A 132 30.43 -3.30 -22.31
C PRO A 132 31.83 -2.76 -22.00
N GLY A 133 32.76 -3.67 -21.75
CA GLY A 133 34.14 -3.36 -21.46
C GLY A 133 34.66 -2.43 -22.55
N ILE A 134 35.00 -1.21 -22.17
CA ILE A 134 35.79 -0.34 -23.03
C ILE A 134 37.23 -0.80 -22.89
N ASP A 135 37.68 -1.59 -23.87
CA ASP A 135 39.05 -1.58 -24.41
C ASP A 135 39.00 -1.81 -25.92
#